data_AF-A0A1H2A8D5-F1
#
_entry.id   AF-A0A1H2A8D5-F1
#
_cell.length_a   1.000
_cell.length_b   1.000
_cell.length_c   1.000
_cell.angle_alpha   90.00
_cell.angle_beta   90.00
_cell.angle_gamma   90.00
#
_symmetry.space_group_name_H-M   'P 1'
#
loop_
_entity.id
_entity.type
_entity.pdbx_description
1 polymer ?
#
loop_
_entity_poly.entity_id
_entity_poly.type
_entity_poly.pdbx_seq_one_letter_code
_entity_poly.pdbx_strand_id
1 'polypeptide(L)'
;MLAQWARSQLLQIEYLVRDGSSFALSPDIMALGDADRSGFAGRVGAGVTDVMMNALGYVWRDNGVALPGSANPHADFIYAGGAVAAHGVVLAEAHGSFALAVTSADMKREAKQKYFRQVKPHIGQLCAHGKVVHGYSVAFGSNPVSSDTFLHIAETEIAKKKSKPAPPPAVSQAGAGSAPASVVFAAHRSNFLLMGAPQIVAWIDWLRGAGNRPDDEIVTTFLTFGLGGRRFWVAAESLFPFVRPWLLLDEFESVAGRLPPSEYGHWFRRLQGSFFNVFAMEEVAAKSFLSLLSGMIGGQAAPFPRVVDLPATEPFGLVPGFDSPSRDDGSRYPFVLFRDGLALLSRLTRTSAPDRFTWSPRHGFG
;
A
#
# COMPACT_ATOMS: atom_id res chain seq x y z
N MET A 1 -10.44 15.51 27.78
CA MET A 1 -10.48 16.54 26.73
C MET A 1 -9.96 16.01 25.39
N LEU A 2 -8.69 15.58 25.27
CA LEU A 2 -8.14 15.00 24.02
C LEU A 2 -8.95 13.83 23.44
N ALA A 3 -9.35 12.86 24.26
CA ALA A 3 -10.17 11.72 23.82
C ALA A 3 -11.60 12.11 23.38
N GLN A 4 -12.10 13.28 23.81
CA GLN A 4 -13.40 13.81 23.40
C GLN A 4 -13.28 14.58 22.09
N TRP A 5 -12.17 15.31 21.90
CA TRP A 5 -11.82 15.92 20.62
C TRP A 5 -11.56 14.89 19.53
N ALA A 6 -10.84 13.81 19.83
CA ALA A 6 -10.62 12.71 18.88
C ALA A 6 -11.94 12.06 18.43
N ARG A 7 -12.88 11.83 19.36
CA ARG A 7 -14.22 11.31 19.04
C ARG A 7 -15.05 12.29 18.19
N SER A 8 -15.00 13.58 18.50
CA SER A 8 -15.69 14.61 17.70
C SER A 8 -15.11 14.76 16.29
N GLN A 9 -13.79 14.59 16.14
CA GLN A 9 -13.08 14.64 14.86
C GLN A 9 -13.42 13.42 13.99
N LEU A 10 -13.48 12.23 14.59
CA LEU A 10 -13.88 11.00 13.91
C LEU A 10 -15.31 11.10 13.38
N LEU A 11 -16.25 11.56 14.21
CA LEU A 11 -17.64 11.76 13.80
C LEU A 11 -17.78 12.75 12.64
N GLN A 12 -16.97 13.82 12.63
CA GLN A 12 -16.94 14.76 11.49
C GLN A 12 -16.44 14.09 10.21
N ILE A 13 -15.41 13.23 10.28
CA ILE A 13 -14.91 12.50 9.11
C ILE A 13 -15.95 11.50 8.60
N GLU A 14 -16.54 10.69 9.49
CA GLU A 14 -17.59 9.72 9.16
C GLU A 14 -18.81 10.36 8.50
N TYR A 15 -19.13 11.60 8.90
CA TYR A 15 -20.28 12.33 8.37
C TYR A 15 -19.98 13.11 7.08
N LEU A 16 -18.78 13.68 6.97
CA LEU A 16 -18.42 14.61 5.90
C LEU A 16 -17.61 13.98 4.77
N VAL A 17 -17.06 12.78 4.97
CA VAL A 17 -16.41 11.99 3.93
C VAL A 17 -17.29 10.78 3.64
N ARG A 18 -17.56 10.54 2.35
CA ARG A 18 -18.40 9.42 1.93
C ARG A 18 -17.59 8.14 1.85
N ASP A 19 -18.18 7.05 2.33
CA ASP A 19 -17.65 5.71 2.10
C ASP A 19 -17.71 5.35 0.61
N GLY A 20 -16.64 4.74 0.09
CA GLY A 20 -16.57 4.32 -1.30
C GLY A 20 -15.16 3.96 -1.77
N SER A 21 -15.05 3.57 -3.04
CA SER A 21 -13.78 3.24 -3.70
C SER A 21 -12.95 4.47 -4.11
N SER A 22 -13.48 5.67 -3.92
CA SER A 22 -12.85 6.95 -4.22
C SER A 22 -13.17 7.95 -3.13
N PHE A 23 -12.23 8.86 -2.83
CA PHE A 23 -12.51 9.96 -1.91
C PHE A 23 -13.61 10.85 -2.48
N ALA A 24 -14.67 11.07 -1.71
CA ALA A 24 -15.74 11.98 -2.03
C ALA A 24 -16.25 12.66 -0.76
N LEU A 25 -16.64 13.92 -0.86
CA LEU A 25 -17.22 14.67 0.24
C LEU A 25 -18.73 14.44 0.30
N SER A 26 -19.27 14.47 1.52
CA SER A 26 -20.71 14.52 1.74
C SER A 26 -21.27 15.86 1.22
N PRO A 27 -22.49 15.89 0.64
CA PRO A 27 -23.15 17.15 0.29
C PRO A 27 -23.20 18.16 1.45
N ASP A 28 -23.22 17.67 2.69
CA ASP A 28 -23.27 18.47 3.91
C ASP A 28 -21.99 19.28 4.17
N ILE A 29 -20.90 19.03 3.44
CA ILE A 29 -19.68 19.85 3.50
C ILE A 29 -19.96 21.32 3.15
N MET A 30 -20.98 21.57 2.34
CA MET A 30 -21.40 22.91 1.94
C MET A 30 -22.23 23.63 3.01
N ALA A 31 -22.69 22.91 4.05
CA ALA A 31 -23.35 23.50 5.20
C ALA A 31 -22.36 24.06 6.23
N LEU A 32 -21.07 23.71 6.14
CA LEU A 32 -20.03 24.28 6.99
C LEU A 32 -19.70 25.72 6.59
N GLY A 33 -19.47 26.58 7.57
CA GLY A 33 -18.91 27.92 7.34
C GLY A 33 -17.49 27.85 6.76
N ASP A 34 -17.05 28.90 6.08
CA ASP A 34 -15.77 28.92 5.36
C ASP A 34 -14.57 28.59 6.25
N ALA A 35 -14.55 29.10 7.48
CA ALA A 35 -13.48 28.82 8.45
C ALA A 35 -13.47 27.35 8.87
N ASP A 36 -14.64 26.76 9.16
CA ASP A 36 -14.77 25.37 9.58
C ASP A 36 -14.46 24.41 8.43
N ARG A 37 -14.90 24.73 7.21
CA ARG A 37 -14.58 23.98 5.99
C ARG A 37 -13.09 24.02 5.69
N SER A 38 -12.46 25.19 5.81
CA SER A 38 -11.00 25.33 5.62
C SER A 38 -10.23 24.57 6.70
N GLY A 39 -10.67 24.65 7.96
CA GLY A 39 -10.10 23.89 9.05
C GLY A 39 -10.25 22.39 8.85
N PHE A 40 -11.41 21.92 8.38
CA PHE A 40 -11.65 20.51 8.07
C PHE A 40 -10.78 20.03 6.90
N ALA A 41 -10.70 20.81 5.81
CA ALA A 41 -9.81 20.54 4.69
C ALA A 41 -8.35 20.42 5.15
N GLY A 42 -7.88 21.34 5.99
CA GLY A 42 -6.54 21.28 6.58
C GLY A 42 -6.29 19.99 7.37
N ARG A 43 -7.26 19.52 8.16
CA ARG A 43 -7.15 18.26 8.91
C ARG A 43 -7.14 17.03 8.01
N VAL A 44 -7.97 17.01 6.97
CA VAL A 44 -7.92 15.95 5.95
C VAL A 44 -6.57 15.97 5.24
N GLY A 45 -6.05 17.14 4.87
CA GLY A 45 -4.73 17.30 4.26
C GLY A 45 -3.59 16.80 5.16
N ALA A 46 -3.67 17.04 6.47
CA ALA A 46 -2.74 16.48 7.45
C ALA A 46 -2.83 14.94 7.52
N GLY A 47 -4.04 14.38 7.53
CA GLY A 47 -4.26 12.93 7.51
C GLY A 47 -3.76 12.28 6.22
N VAL A 48 -4.01 12.88 5.05
CA VAL A 48 -3.49 12.42 3.76
C VAL A 48 -1.96 12.48 3.73
N THR A 49 -1.37 13.55 4.29
CA THR A 49 0.09 13.65 4.46
C THR A 49 0.61 12.50 5.31
N ASP A 50 0.02 12.21 6.46
CA ASP A 50 0.45 11.10 7.33
C ASP A 50 0.31 9.74 6.63
N VAL A 51 -0.81 9.48 5.94
CA VAL A 51 -0.99 8.26 5.13
C VAL A 51 0.11 8.14 4.06
N MET A 52 0.44 9.23 3.38
CA MET A 52 1.52 9.24 2.38
C MET A 52 2.89 9.00 3.03
N MET A 53 3.20 9.68 4.13
CA MET A 53 4.47 9.52 4.84
C MET A 53 4.63 8.09 5.38
N ASN A 54 3.57 7.50 5.93
CA ASN A 54 3.54 6.10 6.35
C ASN A 54 3.73 5.15 5.16
N ALA A 55 3.11 5.42 4.01
CA ALA A 55 3.29 4.64 2.79
C ALA A 55 4.74 4.70 2.25
N LEU A 56 5.44 5.82 2.48
CA LEU A 56 6.87 5.98 2.19
C LEU A 56 7.80 5.34 3.25
N GLY A 57 7.22 4.68 4.27
CA GLY A 57 7.95 3.98 5.33
C GLY A 57 8.44 4.89 6.46
N TYR A 58 7.99 6.14 6.51
CA TYR A 58 8.30 7.06 7.59
C TYR A 58 7.33 6.89 8.76
N VAL A 59 7.79 7.21 9.97
CA VAL A 59 7.01 7.16 11.20
C VAL A 59 7.03 8.54 11.84
N TRP A 60 5.85 9.04 12.23
CA TRP A 60 5.71 10.33 12.90
C TRP A 60 6.55 10.39 14.18
N ARG A 61 7.20 11.53 14.42
CA ARG A 61 8.02 11.77 15.61
C ARG A 61 7.59 12.97 16.40
N ASP A 62 7.29 14.06 15.72
CA ASP A 62 6.96 15.31 16.36
C ASP A 62 6.24 16.27 15.41
N ASN A 63 5.77 17.38 15.97
CA ASN A 63 5.31 18.51 15.20
C ASN A 63 6.50 19.38 14.78
N GLY A 64 6.44 20.01 13.61
CA GLY A 64 7.54 20.85 13.12
C GLY A 64 7.78 22.12 13.95
N VAL A 65 6.85 22.50 14.82
CA VAL A 65 7.05 23.55 15.84
C VAL A 65 8.19 23.20 16.83
N ALA A 66 8.56 21.93 16.93
CA ALA A 66 9.71 21.48 17.72
C ALA A 66 11.07 21.82 17.08
N LEU A 67 11.09 22.42 15.88
CA LEU A 67 12.33 22.87 15.23
C LEU A 67 12.97 24.03 16.02
N PRO A 68 14.25 23.92 16.42
CA PRO A 68 14.91 24.97 17.18
C PRO A 68 15.01 26.28 16.40
N GLY A 69 14.61 27.41 17.00
CA GLY A 69 14.75 28.72 16.38
C GLY A 69 13.88 28.97 15.14
N SER A 70 12.86 28.15 14.88
CA SER A 70 11.90 28.44 13.81
C SER A 70 10.99 29.60 14.22
N ALA A 71 11.33 30.82 13.82
CA ALA A 71 10.29 31.81 13.56
C ALA A 71 9.48 31.30 12.36
N ASN A 72 8.15 31.48 12.39
CA ASN A 72 7.28 31.09 11.27
C ASN A 72 7.85 31.59 9.93
N PRO A 73 7.84 30.77 8.87
CA PRO A 73 7.06 29.54 8.70
C PRO A 73 7.90 28.24 8.73
N HIS A 74 7.40 27.19 9.38
CA HIS A 74 7.99 25.84 9.42
C HIS A 74 7.02 24.79 8.86
N ALA A 75 7.52 23.57 8.61
CA ALA A 75 6.71 22.43 8.23
C ALA A 75 5.77 21.97 9.37
N ASP A 76 4.67 21.30 9.05
CA ASP A 76 3.75 20.79 10.07
C ASP A 76 4.35 19.66 10.93
N PHE A 77 5.16 18.77 10.35
CA PHE A 77 5.54 17.51 10.99
C PHE A 77 7.01 17.12 10.79
N ILE A 78 7.52 16.33 11.74
CA ILE A 78 8.81 15.67 11.69
C ILE A 78 8.58 14.15 11.68
N TYR A 79 9.19 13.47 10.72
CA TYR A 79 9.16 12.02 10.61
C TYR A 79 10.57 11.43 10.61
N ALA A 80 10.69 10.16 11.02
CA ALA A 80 11.93 9.39 10.93
C ALA A 80 11.69 8.01 10.32
N GLY A 81 12.76 7.28 10.00
CA GLY A 81 12.67 5.97 9.37
C GLY A 81 12.69 6.08 7.84
N GLY A 82 12.03 5.17 7.16
CA GLY A 82 12.01 5.11 5.69
C GLY A 82 13.40 5.16 5.07
N ALA A 83 13.53 5.92 3.98
CA ALA A 83 14.78 6.10 3.25
C ALA A 83 15.88 6.85 4.02
N VAL A 84 15.54 7.50 5.16
CA VAL A 84 16.50 8.27 5.97
C VAL A 84 16.86 7.59 7.29
N ALA A 85 16.47 6.33 7.46
CA ALA A 85 16.80 5.56 8.66
C ALA A 85 18.32 5.62 8.93
N ALA A 86 18.69 5.93 10.18
CA ALA A 86 20.07 6.17 10.63
C ALA A 86 20.81 7.40 10.04
N HIS A 87 20.19 8.14 9.11
CA HIS A 87 20.78 9.35 8.52
C HIS A 87 20.21 10.65 9.10
N GLY A 88 18.98 10.61 9.60
CA GLY A 88 18.34 11.77 10.22
C GLY A 88 16.82 11.68 10.20
N VAL A 89 16.19 12.82 9.99
CA VAL A 89 14.74 12.99 9.93
C VAL A 89 14.32 13.71 8.66
N VAL A 90 13.04 13.59 8.34
CA VAL A 90 12.39 14.33 7.25
C VAL A 90 11.33 15.25 7.79
N LEU A 91 11.12 16.38 7.10
CA LEU A 91 10.00 17.26 7.35
C LEU A 91 8.85 16.93 6.41
N ALA A 92 7.62 17.10 6.87
CA ALA A 92 6.44 17.02 6.02
C ALA A 92 5.51 18.20 6.31
N GLU A 93 5.20 18.95 5.26
CA GLU A 93 4.22 20.03 5.28
C GLU A 93 2.92 19.57 4.62
N ALA A 94 1.80 19.78 5.30
CA ALA A 94 0.48 19.38 4.82
C ALA A 94 -0.30 20.57 4.23
N HIS A 95 -1.10 20.27 3.23
CA HIS A 95 -2.07 21.20 2.69
C HIS A 95 -3.33 20.48 2.25
N GLY A 96 -4.47 21.03 2.64
CA GLY A 96 -5.79 20.56 2.24
C GLY A 96 -6.63 21.72 1.71
N SER A 97 -7.36 21.49 0.62
CA SER A 97 -8.23 22.50 0.00
C SER A 97 -9.52 21.89 -0.55
N PHE A 98 -10.67 22.39 -0.08
CA PHE A 98 -12.01 21.99 -0.55
C PHE A 98 -12.72 23.14 -1.29
N ALA A 99 -12.07 23.63 -2.34
CA ALA A 99 -12.59 24.71 -3.17
C ALA A 99 -13.35 24.19 -4.40
N LEU A 100 -14.43 24.88 -4.79
CA LEU A 100 -15.21 24.56 -5.99
C LEU A 100 -14.39 24.60 -7.29
N ALA A 101 -13.38 25.46 -7.34
CA ALA A 101 -12.50 25.63 -8.49
C ALA A 101 -11.12 24.97 -8.26
N VAL A 102 -11.01 24.00 -7.35
CA VAL A 102 -9.73 23.32 -7.12
C VAL A 102 -9.28 22.59 -8.38
N THR A 103 -8.03 22.82 -8.79
CA THR A 103 -7.44 22.13 -9.95
C THR A 103 -6.15 21.42 -9.58
N SER A 104 -5.76 20.45 -10.42
CA SER A 104 -4.45 19.80 -10.34
C SER A 104 -3.30 20.82 -10.41
N ALA A 105 -3.43 21.87 -11.24
CA ALA A 105 -2.40 22.91 -11.37
C ALA A 105 -2.27 23.75 -10.10
N ASP A 106 -3.39 24.04 -9.42
CA ASP A 106 -3.38 24.75 -8.14
C ASP A 106 -2.70 23.92 -7.07
N MET A 107 -3.06 22.64 -6.91
CA MET A 107 -2.42 21.76 -5.92
C MET A 107 -0.93 21.57 -6.17
N LYS A 108 -0.51 21.48 -7.44
CA LYS A 108 0.92 21.47 -7.80
C LYS A 108 1.63 22.77 -7.38
N ARG A 109 0.99 23.92 -7.60
CA ARG A 109 1.54 25.23 -7.20
C ARG A 109 1.64 25.33 -5.69
N GLU A 110 0.60 24.93 -4.95
CA GLU A 110 0.58 24.97 -3.49
C GLU A 110 1.64 24.07 -2.88
N ALA A 111 1.75 22.81 -3.32
CA ALA A 111 2.81 21.89 -2.85
C ALA A 111 4.20 22.50 -3.04
N LYS A 112 4.49 23.07 -4.22
CA LYS A 112 5.79 23.71 -4.48
C LYS A 112 6.01 24.94 -3.61
N GLN A 113 5.03 25.84 -3.53
CA GLN A 113 5.17 27.09 -2.75
C GLN A 113 5.38 26.80 -1.27
N LYS A 114 4.59 25.88 -0.70
CA LYS A 114 4.73 25.46 0.69
C LYS A 114 6.05 24.75 0.96
N TYR A 115 6.48 23.85 0.07
CA TYR A 115 7.81 23.27 0.16
C TYR A 115 8.92 24.34 0.25
N PHE A 116 8.91 25.33 -0.65
CA PHE A 116 9.94 26.38 -0.65
C PHE A 116 9.89 27.26 0.58
N ARG A 117 8.70 27.51 1.14
CA ARG A 117 8.52 28.39 2.31
C ARG A 117 8.79 27.69 3.64
N GLN A 118 8.34 26.45 3.81
CA GLN A 118 8.22 25.78 5.11
C GLN A 118 9.13 24.57 5.27
N VAL A 119 9.63 23.99 4.17
CA VAL A 119 10.40 22.75 4.22
C VAL A 119 11.85 23.01 3.84
N LYS A 120 12.07 23.54 2.63
CA LYS A 120 13.41 23.80 2.07
C LYS A 120 14.34 24.58 3.01
N PRO A 121 13.90 25.64 3.72
CA PRO A 121 14.79 26.44 4.57
C PRO A 121 15.39 25.64 5.73
N HIS A 122 14.74 24.56 6.14
CA HIS A 122 15.12 23.76 7.30
C HIS A 122 15.88 22.48 6.93
N ILE A 123 16.09 22.21 5.63
CA ILE A 123 16.93 21.09 5.19
C ILE A 123 18.38 21.33 5.64
N GLY A 124 18.94 20.36 6.34
CA GLY A 124 20.28 20.41 6.92
C GLY A 124 20.30 20.87 8.39
N GLN A 125 19.19 21.40 8.91
CA GLN A 125 19.09 21.86 10.30
C GLN A 125 19.10 20.67 11.28
N LEU A 126 19.63 20.88 12.48
CA LEU A 126 19.56 19.91 13.58
C LEU A 126 18.30 20.16 14.42
N CYS A 127 17.62 19.08 14.81
CA CYS A 127 16.54 19.10 15.81
C CYS A 127 16.77 18.00 16.86
N ALA A 128 15.87 17.91 17.84
CA ALA A 128 15.93 16.91 18.91
C ALA A 128 15.98 15.45 18.39
N HIS A 129 15.46 15.22 17.18
CA HIS A 129 15.33 13.90 16.57
C HIS A 129 16.45 13.58 15.55
N GLY A 130 17.36 14.52 15.30
CA GLY A 130 18.48 14.35 14.38
C GLY A 130 18.60 15.48 13.36
N LYS A 131 19.43 15.27 12.34
CA LYS A 131 19.58 16.22 11.23
C LYS A 131 18.41 16.07 10.25
N VAL A 132 17.80 17.17 9.85
CA VAL A 132 16.84 17.19 8.74
C VAL A 132 17.61 16.97 7.45
N VAL A 133 17.35 15.86 6.75
CA VAL A 133 18.10 15.48 5.53
C VAL A 133 17.27 15.56 4.26
N HIS A 134 15.95 15.60 4.40
CA HIS A 134 15.00 15.64 3.28
C HIS A 134 13.68 16.25 3.76
N GLY A 135 12.78 16.58 2.85
CA GLY A 135 11.42 16.93 3.23
C GLY A 135 10.44 16.93 2.08
N TYR A 136 9.17 16.90 2.47
CA TYR A 136 8.01 16.78 1.60
C TYR A 136 7.03 17.92 1.87
N SER A 137 6.33 18.37 0.84
CA SER A 137 5.11 19.14 0.96
C SER A 137 4.02 18.44 0.15
N VAL A 138 2.95 18.06 0.83
CA VAL A 138 1.85 17.28 0.27
C VAL A 138 0.62 18.17 0.22
N ALA A 139 0.07 18.37 -0.99
CA ALA A 139 -1.12 19.14 -1.23
C ALA A 139 -2.25 18.25 -1.74
N PHE A 140 -3.33 18.20 -0.98
CA PHE A 140 -4.55 17.48 -1.30
C PHE A 140 -5.70 18.45 -1.58
N GLY A 141 -6.36 18.27 -2.72
CA GLY A 141 -7.50 19.06 -3.14
C GLY A 141 -8.69 18.17 -3.47
N SER A 142 -9.89 18.57 -3.07
CA SER A 142 -11.13 17.92 -3.49
C SER A 142 -12.17 18.96 -3.85
N ASN A 143 -12.88 18.74 -4.95
CA ASN A 143 -14.08 19.52 -5.20
C ASN A 143 -15.17 19.08 -4.20
N PRO A 144 -15.89 20.01 -3.55
CA PRO A 144 -16.97 19.65 -2.62
C PRO A 144 -18.25 19.17 -3.31
N VAL A 145 -18.39 19.37 -4.62
CA VAL A 145 -19.61 19.06 -5.40
C VAL A 145 -19.37 17.95 -6.44
N SER A 146 -18.14 17.79 -6.93
CA SER A 146 -17.77 16.68 -7.82
C SER A 146 -16.85 15.67 -7.10
N SER A 147 -16.60 14.52 -7.74
CA SER A 147 -15.65 13.51 -7.26
C SER A 147 -14.19 13.82 -7.65
N ASP A 148 -13.91 15.03 -8.12
CA ASP A 148 -12.57 15.41 -8.57
C ASP A 148 -11.65 15.62 -7.38
N THR A 149 -10.59 14.82 -7.31
CA THR A 149 -9.57 14.88 -6.27
C THR A 149 -8.19 14.97 -6.88
N PHE A 150 -7.33 15.75 -6.25
CA PHE A 150 -5.99 16.04 -6.72
C PHE A 150 -5.00 15.89 -5.58
N LEU A 151 -3.92 15.17 -5.82
CA LEU A 151 -2.82 15.02 -4.87
C LEU A 151 -1.53 15.42 -5.58
N HIS A 152 -0.77 16.34 -4.98
CA HIS A 152 0.54 16.75 -5.47
C HIS A 152 1.56 16.74 -4.35
N ILE A 153 2.80 16.40 -4.70
CA ILE A 153 3.91 16.30 -3.77
C ILE A 153 5.08 17.08 -4.35
N ALA A 154 5.66 17.94 -3.53
CA ALA A 154 6.95 18.55 -3.77
C ALA A 154 7.95 18.00 -2.75
N GLU A 155 9.14 17.63 -3.19
CA GLU A 155 10.15 17.01 -2.33
C GLU A 155 11.54 17.61 -2.59
N THR A 156 12.51 17.28 -1.75
CA THR A 156 13.89 17.70 -1.94
C THR A 156 14.53 16.99 -3.13
N GLU A 157 14.77 17.73 -4.22
CA GLU A 157 15.45 17.18 -5.40
C GLU A 157 16.89 16.75 -5.07
N ILE A 158 17.20 15.47 -5.27
CA ILE A 158 18.56 14.95 -5.21
C ILE A 158 19.12 14.98 -6.63
N ALA A 159 20.09 15.86 -6.89
CA ALA A 159 20.77 15.92 -8.18
C ALA A 159 21.50 14.59 -8.45
N LYS A 160 20.96 13.75 -9.34
CA LYS A 160 21.62 12.51 -9.77
C LYS A 160 22.87 12.85 -10.58
N LYS A 161 24.04 12.36 -10.15
CA LYS A 161 25.22 12.27 -11.05
C LYS A 161 24.89 11.28 -12.16
N LYS A 162 25.01 11.71 -13.43
CA LYS A 162 24.88 10.83 -14.62
C LYS A 162 25.93 9.72 -14.54
N SER A 163 25.51 8.50 -14.22
CA SER A 163 26.32 7.28 -14.38
C SER A 163 25.87 6.57 -15.66
N LYS A 164 26.84 6.17 -16.49
CA LYS A 164 26.62 5.33 -17.68
C LYS A 164 26.09 3.95 -17.25
N PRO A 165 25.21 3.31 -18.03
CA PRO A 165 24.67 2.00 -17.71
C PRO A 165 25.77 0.95 -17.81
N ALA A 166 26.10 0.33 -16.67
CA ALA A 166 26.86 -0.91 -16.62
C ALA A 166 25.91 -2.10 -16.82
N PRO A 167 26.38 -3.25 -17.36
CA PRO A 167 25.57 -4.47 -17.44
C PRO A 167 25.13 -4.90 -16.03
N PRO A 168 23.95 -5.52 -15.88
CA PRO A 168 23.46 -5.92 -14.57
C PRO A 168 24.43 -6.95 -13.95
N PRO A 169 24.90 -6.73 -12.71
CA PRO A 169 25.66 -7.75 -12.01
C PRO A 169 24.75 -8.96 -11.72
N ALA A 170 25.35 -10.15 -11.74
CA ALA A 170 24.70 -11.38 -11.35
C ALA A 170 24.07 -11.25 -9.96
N VAL A 171 22.84 -11.74 -9.85
CA VAL A 171 22.02 -11.74 -8.63
C VAL A 171 22.83 -12.35 -7.49
N SER A 172 23.33 -11.49 -6.61
CA SER A 172 23.80 -11.91 -5.30
C SER A 172 22.59 -11.91 -4.38
N GLN A 173 22.20 -13.08 -3.91
CA GLN A 173 21.22 -13.24 -2.83
C GLN A 173 21.74 -12.49 -1.59
N ALA A 174 21.33 -11.24 -1.42
CA ALA A 174 21.71 -10.44 -0.27
C ALA A 174 20.80 -10.78 0.91
N GLY A 175 21.31 -11.65 1.80
CA GLY A 175 21.01 -11.69 3.23
C GLY A 175 19.55 -11.85 3.66
N ALA A 176 19.21 -13.08 4.04
CA ALA A 176 18.13 -13.44 4.95
C ALA A 176 18.07 -12.45 6.14
N GLY A 177 17.06 -11.57 6.13
CA GLY A 177 16.90 -10.53 7.13
C GLY A 177 15.92 -11.00 8.20
N SER A 178 16.44 -11.57 9.28
CA SER A 178 15.65 -11.93 10.45
C SER A 178 14.88 -10.71 10.96
N ALA A 179 13.55 -10.72 10.87
CA ALA A 179 12.69 -9.60 11.25
C ALA A 179 11.72 -9.98 12.37
N PRO A 180 11.32 -9.04 13.26
CA PRO A 180 10.37 -9.34 14.32
C PRO A 180 9.09 -9.96 13.75
N ALA A 181 8.66 -11.09 14.31
CA ALA A 181 7.50 -11.82 13.79
C ALA A 181 6.23 -10.95 13.77
N SER A 182 6.07 -10.06 14.76
CA SER A 182 4.96 -9.10 14.80
C SER A 182 4.91 -8.20 13.55
N VAL A 183 6.07 -7.78 13.04
CA VAL A 183 6.19 -6.96 11.84
C VAL A 183 5.93 -7.79 10.59
N VAL A 184 6.54 -8.98 10.51
CA VAL A 184 6.36 -9.90 9.37
C VAL A 184 4.90 -10.28 9.17
N PHE A 185 4.20 -10.65 10.25
CA PHE A 185 2.80 -11.02 10.16
C PHE A 185 1.90 -9.82 9.90
N ALA A 186 2.20 -8.63 10.45
CA ALA A 186 1.45 -7.43 10.13
C ALA A 186 1.59 -7.04 8.65
N ALA A 187 2.80 -7.13 8.09
CA ALA A 187 3.04 -6.88 6.66
C ALA A 187 2.29 -7.89 5.79
N HIS A 188 2.45 -9.20 6.06
CA HIS A 188 1.78 -10.24 5.27
C HIS A 188 0.27 -10.22 5.44
N ARG A 189 -0.26 -9.83 6.61
CA ARG A 189 -1.69 -9.57 6.80
C ARG A 189 -2.20 -8.52 5.81
N SER A 190 -1.49 -7.40 5.68
CA SER A 190 -1.83 -6.36 4.71
C SER A 190 -1.69 -6.86 3.27
N ASN A 191 -0.67 -7.64 2.96
CA ASN A 191 -0.46 -8.21 1.63
C ASN A 191 -1.63 -9.13 1.22
N PHE A 192 -2.02 -10.08 2.08
CA PHE A 192 -3.13 -10.97 1.82
C PHE A 192 -4.49 -10.26 1.83
N LEU A 193 -4.63 -9.16 2.58
CA LEU A 193 -5.80 -8.30 2.50
C LEU A 193 -5.91 -7.61 1.13
N LEU A 194 -4.80 -7.02 0.64
CA LEU A 194 -4.74 -6.37 -0.68
C LEU A 194 -4.95 -7.36 -1.82
N MET A 195 -4.47 -8.60 -1.66
CA MET A 195 -4.73 -9.69 -2.57
C MET A 195 -6.16 -10.25 -2.49
N GLY A 196 -7.02 -9.75 -1.61
CA GLY A 196 -8.38 -10.28 -1.46
C GLY A 196 -8.44 -11.72 -0.94
N ALA A 197 -7.50 -12.12 -0.07
CA ALA A 197 -7.45 -13.45 0.55
C ALA A 197 -7.86 -13.40 2.04
N PRO A 198 -9.14 -13.17 2.36
CA PRO A 198 -9.60 -12.90 3.73
C PRO A 198 -9.41 -14.08 4.69
N GLN A 199 -9.37 -15.32 4.17
CA GLN A 199 -9.19 -16.51 4.99
C GLN A 199 -7.80 -16.57 5.62
N ILE A 200 -6.76 -16.22 4.85
CA ILE A 200 -5.39 -16.13 5.36
C ILE A 200 -5.26 -14.99 6.37
N VAL A 201 -5.94 -13.86 6.14
CA VAL A 201 -6.00 -12.74 7.09
C VAL A 201 -6.59 -13.18 8.43
N ALA A 202 -7.69 -13.95 8.41
CA ALA A 202 -8.33 -14.47 9.63
C ALA A 202 -7.40 -15.40 10.43
N TRP A 203 -6.63 -16.26 9.74
CA TRP A 203 -5.63 -17.13 10.38
C TRP A 203 -4.47 -16.34 11.01
N ILE A 204 -3.99 -15.30 10.33
CA ILE A 204 -2.97 -14.40 10.87
C ILE A 204 -3.48 -13.66 12.11
N ASP A 205 -4.72 -13.17 12.08
CA ASP A 205 -5.32 -12.46 13.20
C ASP A 205 -5.46 -13.37 14.42
N TRP A 206 -5.98 -14.59 14.23
CA TRP A 206 -6.11 -15.56 15.33
C TRP A 206 -4.76 -15.90 15.97
N LEU A 207 -3.71 -16.16 15.18
CA LEU A 207 -2.36 -16.44 15.70
C LEU A 207 -1.76 -15.27 16.47
N ARG A 208 -2.17 -14.03 16.16
CA ARG A 208 -1.76 -12.82 16.88
C ARG A 208 -2.61 -12.55 18.12
N GLY A 209 -3.59 -13.41 18.43
CA GLY A 209 -4.51 -13.26 19.55
C GLY A 209 -5.68 -12.31 19.25
N ALA A 210 -5.97 -12.04 17.99
CA ALA A 210 -7.09 -11.19 17.55
C ALA A 210 -8.15 -12.04 16.84
N GLY A 211 -9.41 -11.95 17.28
CA GLY A 211 -10.52 -12.66 16.64
C GLY A 211 -10.63 -14.14 17.02
N ASN A 212 -11.62 -14.81 16.41
CA ASN A 212 -11.93 -16.21 16.67
C ASN A 212 -11.10 -17.14 15.78
N ARG A 213 -10.90 -18.38 16.21
CA ARG A 213 -10.26 -19.41 15.40
C ARG A 213 -11.05 -19.64 14.11
N PRO A 214 -10.45 -19.49 12.92
CA PRO A 214 -11.12 -19.78 11.65
C PRO A 214 -11.35 -21.29 11.44
N ASP A 215 -12.22 -21.63 10.49
CA ASP A 215 -12.47 -23.00 10.10
C ASP A 215 -11.25 -23.60 9.36
N ASP A 216 -10.89 -24.82 9.73
CA ASP A 216 -9.75 -25.56 9.18
C ASP A 216 -10.07 -26.12 7.77
N GLU A 217 -11.35 -26.22 7.39
CA GLU A 217 -11.80 -26.82 6.11
C GLU A 217 -11.73 -25.84 4.92
N ILE A 218 -11.61 -24.53 5.18
CA ILE A 218 -11.63 -23.53 4.10
C ILE A 218 -10.26 -23.41 3.44
N VAL A 219 -10.18 -23.78 2.16
CA VAL A 219 -8.98 -23.65 1.33
C VAL A 219 -8.93 -22.30 0.59
N THR A 220 -7.73 -21.75 0.40
CA THR A 220 -7.51 -20.56 -0.44
C THR A 220 -6.87 -20.98 -1.76
N THR A 221 -7.42 -20.53 -2.88
CA THR A 221 -6.92 -20.90 -4.21
C THR A 221 -6.10 -19.77 -4.83
N PHE A 222 -4.92 -20.12 -5.34
CA PHE A 222 -4.03 -19.20 -6.05
C PHE A 222 -3.87 -19.60 -7.52
N LEU A 223 -3.80 -18.58 -8.38
CA LEU A 223 -3.46 -18.71 -9.79
C LEU A 223 -2.06 -18.15 -10.04
N THR A 224 -1.27 -18.86 -10.84
CA THR A 224 0.11 -18.48 -11.15
C THR A 224 0.22 -17.75 -12.48
N PHE A 225 0.93 -16.62 -12.48
CA PHE A 225 1.23 -15.84 -13.68
C PHE A 225 2.73 -15.63 -13.82
N GLY A 226 3.25 -15.90 -15.01
CA GLY A 226 4.64 -15.62 -15.36
C GLY A 226 4.78 -14.22 -15.95
N LEU A 227 5.58 -13.35 -15.33
CA LEU A 227 5.79 -11.99 -15.81
C LEU A 227 7.23 -11.54 -15.57
N GLY A 228 7.91 -11.06 -16.62
CA GLY A 228 9.31 -10.62 -16.53
C GLY A 228 10.28 -11.66 -15.96
N GLY A 229 10.08 -12.94 -16.29
CA GLY A 229 10.92 -14.04 -15.80
C GLY A 229 10.65 -14.47 -14.35
N ARG A 230 9.65 -13.89 -13.68
CA ARG A 230 9.22 -14.24 -12.32
C ARG A 230 7.84 -14.87 -12.32
N ARG A 231 7.53 -15.62 -11.28
CA ARG A 231 6.21 -16.23 -11.05
C ARG A 231 5.50 -15.53 -9.90
N PHE A 232 4.26 -15.14 -10.15
CA PHE A 232 3.41 -14.42 -9.22
C PHE A 232 2.14 -15.19 -8.95
N TRP A 233 1.70 -15.16 -7.70
CA TRP A 233 0.48 -15.78 -7.21
C TRP A 233 -0.58 -14.71 -6.96
N VAL A 234 -1.76 -14.93 -7.53
CA VAL A 234 -2.93 -14.07 -7.35
C VAL A 234 -4.02 -14.91 -6.70
N ALA A 235 -4.66 -14.39 -5.65
CA ALA A 235 -5.79 -15.09 -5.04
C ALA A 235 -6.97 -15.11 -6.02
N ALA A 236 -7.57 -16.28 -6.23
CA ALA A 236 -8.67 -16.43 -7.18
C ALA A 236 -9.84 -15.51 -6.83
N GLU A 237 -10.10 -15.33 -5.53
CA GLU A 237 -11.15 -14.48 -4.97
C GLU A 237 -11.02 -13.01 -5.41
N SER A 238 -9.81 -12.51 -5.64
CA SER A 238 -9.59 -11.14 -6.13
C SER A 238 -10.00 -10.92 -7.59
N LEU A 239 -10.04 -11.99 -8.38
CA LEU A 239 -10.39 -11.93 -9.81
C LEU A 239 -11.89 -12.16 -10.03
N PHE A 240 -12.60 -12.69 -9.03
CA PHE A 240 -14.03 -12.99 -9.10
C PHE A 240 -14.83 -12.34 -7.96
N PRO A 241 -14.72 -11.01 -7.72
CA PRO A 241 -15.34 -10.35 -6.57
C PRO A 241 -16.88 -10.39 -6.56
N PHE A 242 -17.51 -10.62 -7.72
CA PHE A 242 -18.97 -10.70 -7.86
C PHE A 242 -19.52 -12.13 -7.89
N VAL A 243 -18.65 -13.14 -7.82
CA VAL A 243 -19.04 -14.53 -7.75
C VAL A 243 -18.89 -14.96 -6.29
N ARG A 244 -20.00 -15.34 -5.64
CA ARG A 244 -19.94 -15.71 -4.22
C ARG A 244 -19.00 -16.92 -4.05
N PRO A 245 -18.08 -16.92 -3.05
CA PRO A 245 -17.10 -18.00 -2.88
C PRO A 245 -17.72 -19.41 -2.77
N TRP A 246 -18.89 -19.52 -2.15
CA TRP A 246 -19.64 -20.78 -2.00
C TRP A 246 -20.38 -21.24 -3.27
N LEU A 247 -20.70 -20.32 -4.19
CA LEU A 247 -21.28 -20.70 -5.49
C LEU A 247 -20.19 -21.23 -6.45
N LEU A 248 -18.94 -20.77 -6.31
CA LEU A 248 -17.81 -21.37 -7.02
C LEU A 248 -17.45 -22.74 -6.47
N LEU A 249 -17.43 -22.94 -5.16
CA LEU A 249 -16.96 -24.21 -4.58
C LEU A 249 -17.99 -25.34 -4.73
N ASP A 250 -19.28 -25.14 -4.46
CA ASP A 250 -20.27 -26.21 -4.64
C ASP A 250 -20.54 -26.52 -6.13
N GLU A 251 -20.56 -25.54 -7.03
CA GLU A 251 -20.70 -25.82 -8.47
C GLU A 251 -19.39 -26.34 -9.08
N PHE A 252 -18.19 -25.89 -8.68
CA PHE A 252 -16.95 -26.45 -9.25
C PHE A 252 -16.54 -27.78 -8.63
N GLU A 253 -16.97 -28.14 -7.42
CA GLU A 253 -16.75 -29.48 -6.84
C GLU A 253 -17.85 -30.47 -7.25
N SER A 254 -19.12 -30.07 -7.31
CA SER A 254 -20.18 -30.92 -7.90
C SER A 254 -20.00 -31.13 -9.41
N VAL A 255 -19.32 -30.19 -10.06
CA VAL A 255 -18.94 -30.26 -11.49
C VAL A 255 -17.44 -30.53 -11.66
N ALA A 256 -16.67 -30.82 -10.60
CA ALA A 256 -15.29 -31.32 -10.68
C ALA A 256 -15.23 -32.70 -11.35
N GLY A 257 -16.38 -33.37 -11.50
CA GLY A 257 -16.52 -34.53 -12.35
C GLY A 257 -16.97 -34.25 -13.80
N ARG A 258 -17.33 -33.01 -14.18
CA ARG A 258 -18.05 -32.74 -15.44
C ARG A 258 -17.72 -31.46 -16.20
N LEU A 259 -16.98 -30.49 -15.68
CA LEU A 259 -16.57 -29.31 -16.48
C LEU A 259 -15.19 -29.56 -17.10
N PRO A 260 -15.09 -29.62 -18.45
CA PRO A 260 -13.82 -29.77 -19.11
C PRO A 260 -12.91 -28.57 -18.81
N PRO A 261 -11.58 -28.77 -18.61
CA PRO A 261 -10.60 -27.68 -18.43
C PRO A 261 -10.67 -26.58 -19.51
N SER A 262 -11.23 -26.89 -20.68
CA SER A 262 -11.45 -25.94 -21.78
C SER A 262 -12.49 -24.87 -21.46
N GLU A 263 -13.56 -25.16 -20.71
CA GLU A 263 -14.62 -24.18 -20.41
C GLU A 263 -14.16 -23.12 -19.39
N TYR A 264 -13.35 -23.53 -18.41
CA TYR A 264 -12.65 -22.63 -17.50
C TYR A 264 -11.73 -21.64 -18.25
N GLY A 265 -10.94 -22.16 -19.19
CA GLY A 265 -10.07 -21.34 -20.05
C GLY A 265 -10.84 -20.41 -21.01
N HIS A 266 -12.09 -20.73 -21.35
CA HIS A 266 -12.96 -19.84 -22.14
C HIS A 266 -13.52 -18.68 -21.32
N TRP A 267 -13.98 -18.95 -20.09
CA TRP A 267 -14.44 -17.90 -19.17
C TRP A 267 -13.30 -16.95 -18.78
N PHE A 268 -12.14 -17.50 -18.47
CA PHE A 268 -10.95 -16.72 -18.13
C PHE A 268 -10.49 -15.83 -19.29
N ARG A 269 -10.48 -16.34 -20.53
CA ARG A 269 -10.20 -15.54 -21.75
C ARG A 269 -11.17 -14.38 -21.96
N ARG A 270 -12.42 -14.50 -21.52
CA ARG A 270 -13.45 -13.45 -21.65
C ARG A 270 -13.26 -12.31 -20.65
N LEU A 271 -12.71 -12.60 -19.47
CA LEU A 271 -12.44 -11.61 -18.41
C LEU A 271 -11.01 -11.01 -18.47
N GLN A 272 -10.05 -11.70 -19.12
CA GLN A 272 -8.64 -11.31 -19.31
C GLN A 272 -8.41 -9.95 -20.02
N GLY A 273 -9.45 -9.30 -20.54
CA GLY A 273 -9.37 -7.96 -21.11
C GLY A 273 -9.35 -6.83 -20.08
N SER A 274 -9.73 -7.10 -18.82
CA SER A 274 -10.14 -6.06 -17.87
C SER A 274 -9.36 -6.02 -16.55
N PHE A 275 -8.45 -6.96 -16.28
CA PHE A 275 -7.71 -7.00 -15.01
C PHE A 275 -6.38 -6.24 -15.11
N PHE A 276 -6.43 -4.98 -14.65
CA PHE A 276 -5.28 -4.12 -14.45
C PHE A 276 -5.06 -3.89 -12.96
N ASN A 277 -3.82 -3.60 -12.56
CA ASN A 277 -3.45 -3.26 -11.17
C ASN A 277 -3.84 -4.36 -10.16
N VAL A 278 -3.47 -5.60 -10.46
CA VAL A 278 -3.78 -6.76 -9.63
C VAL A 278 -2.68 -6.96 -8.59
N PHE A 279 -3.05 -7.05 -7.31
CA PHE A 279 -2.13 -7.44 -6.26
C PHE A 279 -1.81 -8.93 -6.33
N ALA A 280 -0.53 -9.24 -6.26
CA ALA A 280 0.00 -10.59 -6.30
C ALA A 280 1.13 -10.73 -5.29
N MET A 281 1.54 -11.96 -4.98
CA MET A 281 2.79 -12.22 -4.25
C MET A 281 3.76 -12.97 -5.15
N GLU A 282 5.03 -12.64 -5.09
CA GLU A 282 6.11 -13.44 -5.67
C GLU A 282 6.07 -14.85 -5.06
N GLU A 283 6.19 -15.87 -5.91
CA GLU A 283 5.95 -17.26 -5.52
C GLU A 283 6.81 -17.73 -4.36
N VAL A 284 8.12 -17.44 -4.37
CA VAL A 284 9.05 -17.92 -3.33
C VAL A 284 8.70 -17.27 -2.00
N ALA A 285 8.39 -15.96 -2.00
CA ALA A 285 7.93 -15.24 -0.82
C ALA A 285 6.60 -15.80 -0.29
N ALA A 286 5.60 -15.98 -1.17
CA ALA A 286 4.30 -16.53 -0.81
C ALA A 286 4.40 -17.94 -0.21
N LYS A 287 5.18 -18.83 -0.88
CA LYS A 287 5.42 -20.20 -0.41
C LYS A 287 6.06 -20.23 0.96
N SER A 288 7.09 -19.41 1.17
CA SER A 288 7.84 -19.40 2.43
C SER A 288 6.95 -18.95 3.60
N PHE A 289 6.19 -17.87 3.42
CA PHE A 289 5.29 -17.39 4.47
C PHE A 289 4.13 -18.36 4.76
N LEU A 290 3.47 -18.90 3.73
CA LEU A 290 2.33 -19.79 3.94
C LEU A 290 2.74 -21.16 4.49
N SER A 291 3.94 -21.64 4.16
CA SER A 291 4.49 -22.86 4.79
C SER A 291 4.76 -22.62 6.28
N LEU A 292 5.34 -21.47 6.63
CA LEU A 292 5.51 -21.06 8.02
C LEU A 292 4.15 -20.97 8.72
N LEU A 293 3.17 -20.29 8.12
CA LEU A 293 1.81 -20.13 8.63
C LEU A 293 1.16 -21.48 8.95
N SER A 294 1.21 -22.41 8.00
CA SER A 294 0.65 -23.77 8.17
C SER A 294 1.37 -24.54 9.27
N GLY A 295 2.70 -24.42 9.35
CA GLY A 295 3.49 -25.03 10.42
C GLY A 295 3.07 -24.54 11.81
N MET A 296 2.73 -23.26 11.95
CA MET A 296 2.26 -22.70 13.23
C MET A 296 0.82 -23.07 13.56
N ILE A 297 -0.03 -23.27 12.55
CA ILE A 297 -1.42 -23.73 12.73
C ILE A 297 -1.46 -25.22 13.11
N GLY A 298 -0.64 -26.04 12.43
CA GLY A 298 -0.55 -27.48 12.67
C GLY A 298 0.25 -27.86 13.93
N GLY A 299 1.22 -27.04 14.33
CA GLY A 299 2.01 -27.23 15.54
C GLY A 299 1.28 -26.73 16.78
N GLN A 300 0.53 -27.59 17.46
CA GLN A 300 -0.08 -27.24 18.74
C GLN A 300 1.00 -26.83 19.77
N ALA A 301 0.87 -25.61 20.30
CA ALA A 301 1.57 -25.07 21.48
C ALA A 301 3.06 -24.67 21.36
N ALA A 302 3.54 -24.27 20.17
CA ALA A 302 4.77 -23.47 20.11
C ALA A 302 4.46 -21.99 20.45
N PRO A 303 5.24 -21.31 21.31
CA PRO A 303 5.07 -19.89 21.54
C PRO A 303 5.28 -19.11 20.23
N PHE A 304 4.47 -18.09 20.01
CA PHE A 304 4.58 -17.23 18.83
C PHE A 304 6.04 -16.77 18.66
N PRO A 305 6.67 -17.01 17.50
CA PRO A 305 8.09 -16.76 17.33
C PRO A 305 8.40 -15.28 17.55
N ARG A 306 9.55 -14.96 18.13
CA ARG A 306 9.97 -13.55 18.28
C ARG A 306 10.49 -12.97 16.98
N VAL A 307 11.13 -13.81 16.16
CA VAL A 307 11.78 -13.43 14.92
C VAL A 307 11.47 -14.49 13.88
N VAL A 308 11.24 -14.04 12.65
CA VAL A 308 10.94 -14.88 11.49
C VAL A 308 11.95 -14.57 10.41
N ASP A 309 12.44 -15.63 9.77
CA ASP A 309 13.34 -15.53 8.63
C ASP A 309 12.58 -15.89 7.35
N LEU A 310 12.47 -14.93 6.43
CA LEU A 310 11.80 -15.08 5.15
C LEU A 310 12.69 -14.55 4.03
N PRO A 311 12.56 -15.09 2.81
CA PRO A 311 13.32 -14.59 1.68
C PRO A 311 12.98 -13.12 1.43
N ALA A 312 14.00 -12.28 1.42
CA ALA A 312 13.87 -10.90 0.98
C ALA A 312 14.02 -10.85 -0.55
N THR A 313 13.06 -10.22 -1.21
CA THR A 313 13.13 -10.01 -2.66
C THR A 313 13.72 -8.64 -2.96
N GLU A 314 14.58 -8.54 -3.97
CA GLU A 314 15.06 -7.24 -4.44
C GLU A 314 13.88 -6.46 -5.05
N PRO A 315 13.55 -5.27 -4.55
CA PRO A 315 12.45 -4.48 -5.08
C PRO A 315 12.66 -4.15 -6.56
N PHE A 316 11.60 -4.21 -7.35
CA PHE A 316 11.64 -3.98 -8.80
C PHE A 316 10.51 -3.07 -9.26
N GLY A 317 10.71 -2.30 -10.33
CA GLY A 317 9.71 -1.38 -10.87
C GLY A 317 9.53 -0.07 -10.09
N LEU A 318 10.27 0.12 -8.99
CA LEU A 318 10.31 1.35 -8.22
C LEU A 318 11.36 2.30 -8.83
N VAL A 319 11.03 2.98 -9.94
CA VAL A 319 11.89 4.06 -10.48
C VAL A 319 11.43 5.42 -9.96
N PRO A 320 12.31 6.25 -9.37
CA PRO A 320 11.98 7.63 -9.01
C PRO A 320 11.88 8.47 -10.29
N GLY A 321 10.68 8.98 -10.58
CA GLY A 321 10.41 9.87 -11.71
C GLY A 321 9.00 9.68 -12.29
N PHE A 322 7.99 10.27 -11.65
CA PHE A 322 6.65 10.43 -12.22
C PHE A 322 6.54 11.80 -12.91
N ASP A 323 7.12 11.92 -14.10
CA ASP A 323 6.77 12.99 -15.04
C ASP A 323 6.04 12.37 -16.23
N SER A 324 4.74 12.66 -16.32
CA SER A 324 3.80 12.52 -17.45
C SER A 324 3.77 11.22 -18.27
N PRO A 325 2.56 10.72 -18.65
CA PRO A 325 2.45 9.65 -19.62
C PRO A 325 2.84 10.19 -21.00
N SER A 326 4.06 9.86 -21.48
CA SER A 326 4.34 9.93 -22.90
C SER A 326 3.41 8.96 -23.60
N ARG A 327 2.62 9.48 -24.55
CA ARG A 327 1.53 8.79 -25.23
C ARG A 327 1.98 7.71 -26.23
N ASP A 328 3.18 7.16 -26.05
CA ASP A 328 3.81 6.29 -27.06
C ASP A 328 4.83 5.27 -26.52
N ASP A 329 4.66 4.73 -25.31
CA ASP A 329 5.48 3.57 -24.92
C ASP A 329 4.71 2.60 -24.00
N GLY A 330 4.63 1.35 -24.41
CA GLY A 330 3.97 0.29 -23.65
C GLY A 330 4.71 0.04 -22.34
N SER A 331 4.07 0.39 -21.21
CA SER A 331 4.40 -0.02 -19.83
C SER A 331 5.91 -0.14 -19.53
N ARG A 332 6.53 0.93 -19.01
CA ARG A 332 7.96 0.94 -18.68
C ARG A 332 8.41 -0.20 -17.75
N TYR A 333 7.50 -0.73 -16.92
CA TYR A 333 7.68 -2.00 -16.21
C TYR A 333 6.33 -2.73 -16.07
N PRO A 334 6.29 -4.05 -16.30
CA PRO A 334 5.05 -4.81 -16.25
C PRO A 334 4.51 -5.05 -14.83
N PHE A 335 5.34 -4.86 -13.79
CA PHE A 335 4.95 -4.97 -12.38
C PHE A 335 5.86 -4.12 -11.48
N VAL A 336 5.35 -3.81 -10.28
CA VAL A 336 6.12 -3.30 -9.14
C VAL A 336 6.22 -4.41 -8.11
N LEU A 337 7.40 -4.63 -7.52
CA LEU A 337 7.69 -5.69 -6.55
C LEU A 337 8.32 -5.08 -5.30
N PHE A 338 7.75 -5.41 -4.15
CA PHE A 338 8.17 -4.98 -2.82
C PHE A 338 9.08 -6.03 -2.18
N ARG A 339 9.78 -5.61 -1.12
CA ARG A 339 10.85 -6.41 -0.48
C ARG A 339 10.34 -7.70 0.16
N ASP A 340 9.12 -7.67 0.66
CA ASP A 340 8.40 -8.79 1.28
C ASP A 340 7.72 -9.72 0.26
N GLY A 341 7.91 -9.45 -1.03
CA GLY A 341 7.37 -10.26 -2.12
C GLY A 341 6.00 -9.80 -2.61
N LEU A 342 5.36 -8.79 -2.01
CA LEU A 342 4.14 -8.21 -2.59
C LEU A 342 4.46 -7.62 -3.96
N ALA A 343 3.54 -7.74 -4.91
CA ALA A 343 3.66 -7.16 -6.23
C ALA A 343 2.35 -6.52 -6.67
N LEU A 344 2.46 -5.43 -7.43
CA LEU A 344 1.36 -4.84 -8.19
C LEU A 344 1.60 -5.11 -9.67
N LEU A 345 0.77 -5.97 -10.26
CA LEU A 345 0.85 -6.34 -11.67
C LEU A 345 0.06 -5.34 -12.50
N SER A 346 0.72 -4.64 -13.42
CA SER A 346 0.04 -3.65 -14.29
C SER A 346 -1.05 -4.32 -15.13
N ARG A 347 -0.79 -5.54 -15.60
CA ARG A 347 -1.69 -6.36 -16.40
C ARG A 347 -1.35 -7.84 -16.25
N LEU A 348 -2.36 -8.70 -16.15
CA LEU A 348 -2.16 -10.15 -16.19
C LEU A 348 -1.81 -10.62 -17.62
N THR A 349 -0.83 -11.51 -17.74
CA THR A 349 -0.46 -12.11 -19.03
C THR A 349 -1.56 -13.04 -19.53
N ARG A 350 -1.75 -13.09 -20.87
CA ARG A 350 -2.63 -14.06 -21.51
C ARG A 350 -2.02 -15.46 -21.41
N THR A 351 -2.40 -16.21 -20.38
CA THR A 351 -2.12 -17.64 -20.26
C THR A 351 -3.41 -18.41 -20.57
N SER A 352 -3.30 -19.48 -21.35
CA SER A 352 -4.44 -20.33 -21.74
C SER A 352 -4.95 -21.19 -20.58
N ALA A 353 -4.10 -21.47 -19.59
CA ALA A 353 -4.44 -22.10 -18.32
C ALA A 353 -3.35 -21.72 -17.28
N PRO A 354 -3.62 -20.81 -16.34
CA PRO A 354 -2.67 -20.55 -15.24
C PRO A 354 -2.59 -21.78 -14.31
N ASP A 355 -1.39 -22.10 -13.82
CA ASP A 355 -1.22 -23.15 -12.81
C ASP A 355 -2.02 -22.78 -11.56
N ARG A 356 -2.76 -23.75 -11.01
CA ARG A 356 -3.58 -23.60 -9.81
C ARG A 356 -2.90 -24.29 -8.64
N PHE A 357 -2.83 -23.58 -7.51
CA PHE A 357 -2.37 -24.14 -6.25
C PHE A 357 -3.39 -23.86 -5.16
N THR A 358 -3.58 -24.82 -4.26
CA THR A 358 -4.47 -24.65 -3.11
C THR A 358 -3.64 -24.61 -1.84
N TRP A 359 -3.99 -23.69 -0.95
CA TRP A 359 -3.43 -23.63 0.40
C TRP A 359 -4.50 -24.01 1.40
N SER A 360 -4.14 -24.93 2.29
CA SER A 360 -4.94 -25.35 3.44
C SER A 360 -4.23 -24.98 4.74
N PRO A 361 -4.96 -24.60 5.80
CA PRO A 361 -4.37 -24.14 7.06
C PRO A 361 -3.52 -25.21 7.76
N ARG A 362 -3.94 -26.48 7.69
CA ARG A 362 -3.29 -27.59 8.38
C ARG A 362 -2.30 -28.38 7.53
N HIS A 363 -2.58 -28.51 6.24
CA HIS A 363 -1.78 -29.37 5.35
C HIS A 363 -0.85 -28.57 4.44
N GLY A 364 -0.93 -27.23 4.46
CA GLY A 364 -0.14 -26.37 3.60
C GLY A 364 -0.60 -26.48 2.15
N PHE A 365 0.36 -26.59 1.23
CA PHE A 365 0.07 -26.62 -0.20
C PHE A 365 -0.33 -28.01 -0.70
N GLY A 366 -1.38 -28.05 -1.52
CA GLY A 366 -1.84 -29.22 -2.28
C GLY A 366 -1.86 -28.96 -3.78
#